data_AF-Q1QML7-F1
#
_entry.id   AF-Q1QML7-F1
#
_cell.length_a   1.000
_cell.length_b   1.000
_cell.length_c   1.000
_cell.angle_alpha   90.00
_cell.angle_beta   90.00
_cell.angle_gamma   90.00
#
_symmetry.space_group_name_H-M   'P 1'
#
loop_
_entity.id
_entity.type
_entity.pdbx_description
1 polymer ?
#
loop_
_entity_poly.entity_id
_entity_poly.type
_entity_poly.pdbx_seq_one_letter_code
_entity_poly.pdbx_strand_id
1 'polypeptide(L)'
;MSDAQALAATPDAPSQPAWSAYLKRTPDRLAEIESLRPGRATPGIDAIAANFDPMLRLLEQGHSPESAGKELGIFGRRIHDYLRANPDKRPAYVAALKKRERSPNKRGTRISKEFKRKRFTAEQFDSAVEFIRDHRGMDLSGALLNRRDLPALESIIFRANRNPAFAARYAKAMATHAMANAYVYIRDTGVAPSLLLSSLMQQPLYATAWKHFRKLEDRDDLISEVVLAVLEGEISSDDIGKRDTFKRIRKRANARVIESLDVPAFHGRDSDSRDSLGDTLANDTAIFHY
;
A
#
# COMPACT_ATOMS: atom_id res chain seq x y z
N MET A 1 -1.84 12.50 -37.16
CA MET A 1 -2.39 11.27 -36.57
C MET A 1 -1.99 11.17 -35.10
N SER A 2 -2.92 10.83 -34.20
CA SER A 2 -2.61 10.50 -32.79
C SER A 2 -2.27 9.02 -32.61
N ASP A 3 -1.61 8.64 -31.51
CA ASP A 3 -1.21 7.24 -31.26
C ASP A 3 -2.39 6.28 -31.17
N ALA A 4 -3.54 6.74 -30.66
CA ALA A 4 -4.77 5.94 -30.63
C ALA A 4 -5.35 5.71 -32.03
N GLN A 5 -5.26 6.70 -32.93
CA GLN A 5 -5.67 6.57 -34.32
C GLN A 5 -4.70 5.68 -35.11
N ALA A 6 -3.40 5.78 -34.85
CA ALA A 6 -2.37 4.95 -35.47
C ALA A 6 -2.53 3.47 -35.06
N LEU A 7 -2.87 3.23 -33.79
CA LEU A 7 -3.16 1.91 -33.26
C LEU A 7 -4.38 1.29 -33.93
N ALA A 8 -5.48 2.05 -34.05
CA ALA A 8 -6.71 1.58 -34.68
C ALA A 8 -6.58 1.35 -36.20
N ALA A 9 -5.67 2.05 -36.87
CA ALA A 9 -5.42 1.94 -38.31
C ALA A 9 -4.38 0.86 -38.68
N THR A 10 -3.79 0.16 -37.71
CA THR A 10 -2.77 -0.86 -37.96
C THR A 10 -3.36 -2.25 -37.72
N PRO A 11 -3.56 -3.06 -38.79
CA PRO A 11 -3.94 -4.46 -38.64
C PRO A 11 -2.90 -5.21 -37.81
N ASP A 12 -3.33 -6.08 -36.89
CA ASP A 12 -2.48 -6.86 -35.97
C ASP A 12 -1.65 -6.02 -34.98
N ALA A 13 -2.09 -4.79 -34.69
CA ALA A 13 -1.45 -3.98 -33.66
C ALA A 13 -1.56 -4.61 -32.26
N PRO A 14 -0.49 -4.53 -31.44
CA PRO A 14 -0.54 -5.02 -30.07
C PRO A 14 -1.41 -4.12 -29.19
N SER A 15 -1.75 -4.58 -27.98
CA SER A 15 -2.56 -3.79 -27.05
C SER A 15 -1.97 -2.40 -26.78
N GLN A 16 -2.82 -1.43 -26.43
CA GLN A 16 -2.42 -0.04 -26.18
C GLN A 16 -1.24 0.11 -25.20
N PRO A 17 -1.11 -0.67 -24.11
CA PRO A 17 0.06 -0.63 -23.23
C PRO A 17 1.36 -1.13 -23.90
N ALA A 18 1.25 -2.05 -24.85
CA ALA A 18 2.38 -2.65 -25.58
C ALA A 18 2.76 -1.87 -26.85
N TRP A 19 1.94 -0.91 -27.29
CA TRP A 19 2.15 -0.07 -28.48
C TRP A 19 3.51 0.63 -28.51
N SER A 20 3.92 1.21 -27.38
CA SER A 20 5.21 1.91 -27.28
C SER A 20 6.41 0.98 -27.44
N ALA A 21 6.29 -0.28 -26.99
CA ALA A 21 7.34 -1.28 -27.15
C ALA A 21 7.40 -1.84 -28.58
N TYR A 22 6.24 -1.96 -29.22
CA TYR A 22 6.12 -2.33 -30.63
C TYR A 22 6.78 -1.31 -31.55
N LEU A 23 6.44 -0.02 -31.43
CA LEU A 23 7.03 1.03 -32.27
C LEU A 23 8.56 1.14 -32.14
N LYS A 24 9.12 0.80 -30.98
CA LYS A 24 10.58 0.72 -30.78
C LYS A 24 11.23 -0.44 -31.55
N ARG A 25 10.49 -1.49 -31.84
CA ARG A 25 10.95 -2.68 -32.57
C ARG A 25 10.70 -2.57 -34.08
N THR A 26 9.82 -1.67 -34.51
CA THR A 26 9.51 -1.36 -35.91
C THR A 26 9.79 0.12 -36.24
N PRO A 27 11.07 0.50 -36.42
CA PRO A 27 11.47 1.89 -36.62
C PRO A 27 10.89 2.52 -37.90
N ASP A 28 10.69 1.74 -38.97
CA ASP A 28 10.10 2.25 -40.21
C ASP A 28 8.64 2.68 -40.00
N ARG A 29 7.89 1.91 -39.22
CA ARG A 29 6.49 2.21 -38.87
C ARG A 29 6.41 3.41 -37.93
N LEU A 30 7.36 3.55 -37.02
CA LEU A 30 7.50 4.75 -36.19
C LEU A 30 7.74 5.99 -37.05
N ALA A 31 8.65 5.93 -38.03
CA ALA A 31 8.94 7.03 -38.95
C ALA A 31 7.73 7.41 -39.82
N GLU A 32 6.96 6.43 -40.29
CA GLU A 32 5.70 6.64 -41.03
C GLU A 32 4.63 7.31 -40.15
N ILE A 33 4.43 6.83 -38.91
CA ILE A 33 3.50 7.45 -37.97
C ILE A 33 3.94 8.88 -37.63
N GLU A 34 5.24 9.10 -37.48
CA GLU A 34 5.82 10.41 -37.20
C GLU A 34 5.71 11.38 -38.37
N SER A 35 5.83 10.92 -39.61
CA SER A 35 5.62 11.77 -40.80
C SER A 35 4.14 12.13 -41.01
N LEU A 36 3.23 11.25 -40.60
CA LEU A 36 1.77 11.46 -40.61
C LEU A 36 1.23 12.21 -39.38
N ARG A 37 2.08 12.45 -38.38
CA ARG A 37 1.75 13.41 -37.31
C ARG A 37 1.74 14.79 -37.98
N PRO A 38 0.61 15.53 -37.98
CA PRO A 38 0.68 16.94 -38.35
C PRO A 38 1.75 17.51 -37.45
N GLY A 39 2.79 18.11 -38.05
CA GLY A 39 3.86 18.72 -37.30
C GLY A 39 3.19 19.54 -36.23
N ARG A 40 3.30 19.13 -34.96
CA ARG A 40 2.89 20.00 -33.86
C ARG A 40 3.79 21.19 -34.09
N ALA A 41 3.25 22.25 -34.68
CA ALA A 41 3.84 23.57 -34.65
C ALA A 41 3.95 23.85 -33.15
N THR A 42 5.07 23.42 -32.60
CA THR A 42 5.41 23.61 -31.21
C THR A 42 5.73 25.08 -31.25
N PRO A 43 4.86 25.94 -30.70
CA PRO A 43 5.05 27.38 -30.81
C PRO A 43 6.49 27.65 -30.40
N GLY A 44 7.29 28.14 -31.35
CA GLY A 44 8.73 28.25 -31.19
C GLY A 44 9.08 29.18 -30.05
N ILE A 45 10.37 29.25 -29.72
CA ILE A 45 10.93 30.32 -28.88
C ILE A 45 10.43 31.70 -29.37
N ASP A 46 10.19 31.85 -30.67
CA ASP A 46 9.61 33.05 -31.30
C ASP A 46 8.18 33.35 -30.87
N ALA A 47 7.33 32.32 -30.69
CA ALA A 47 5.98 32.51 -30.18
C ALA A 47 5.99 32.88 -28.68
N ILE A 48 6.97 32.38 -27.92
CA ILE A 48 7.21 32.83 -26.53
C ILE A 48 7.67 34.30 -26.54
N ALA A 49 8.58 34.68 -27.44
CA ALA A 49 9.09 36.04 -27.55
C ALA A 49 7.97 37.04 -27.90
N ALA A 50 7.15 36.73 -28.90
CA ALA A 50 6.04 37.58 -29.34
C ALA A 50 4.95 37.74 -28.27
N ASN A 51 4.76 36.74 -27.41
CA ASN A 51 3.71 36.72 -26.40
C ASN A 51 4.25 36.86 -24.97
N PHE A 52 5.51 37.27 -24.80
CA PHE A 52 6.13 37.37 -23.48
C PHE A 52 5.44 38.43 -22.59
N ASP A 53 5.21 39.63 -23.13
CA ASP A 53 4.54 40.70 -22.38
C ASP A 53 3.04 40.39 -22.10
N PRO A 54 2.26 39.87 -23.07
CA PRO A 54 0.92 39.33 -22.78
C PRO A 54 0.92 38.27 -21.66
N MET A 55 1.90 37.38 -21.65
CA MET A 55 2.04 36.35 -20.62
C MET A 55 2.33 36.95 -19.24
N LEU A 56 3.19 37.97 -19.14
CA LEU A 56 3.42 38.68 -17.87
C LEU A 56 2.12 39.29 -17.32
N ARG A 57 1.28 39.88 -18.18
CA ARG A 57 -0.03 40.44 -17.78
C ARG A 57 -0.97 39.36 -17.25
N LEU A 58 -1.07 38.21 -17.91
CA LEU A 58 -1.89 37.09 -17.44
C LEU A 58 -1.40 36.56 -16.09
N LEU A 59 -0.08 36.48 -15.89
CA LEU A 59 0.49 36.10 -14.59
C LEU A 59 0.10 37.11 -13.50
N GLU A 60 0.22 38.41 -13.77
CA GLU A 60 -0.19 39.47 -12.84
C GLU A 60 -1.69 39.39 -12.49
N GLN A 61 -2.53 38.99 -13.44
CA GLN A 61 -3.97 38.76 -13.25
C GLN A 61 -4.31 37.48 -12.46
N GLY A 62 -3.32 36.62 -12.17
CA GLY A 62 -3.48 35.42 -11.35
C GLY A 62 -3.30 34.08 -12.08
N HIS A 63 -3.14 34.09 -13.41
CA HIS A 63 -3.00 32.87 -14.23
C HIS A 63 -1.70 32.13 -13.87
N SER A 64 -1.66 30.80 -14.01
CA SER A 64 -0.40 30.05 -13.89
C SER A 64 0.39 30.16 -15.20
N PRO A 65 1.72 29.95 -15.20
CA PRO A 65 2.50 29.91 -16.44
C PRO A 65 1.97 28.89 -17.46
N GLU A 66 1.40 27.78 -16.98
CA GLU A 66 0.79 26.76 -17.84
C GLU A 66 -0.55 27.21 -18.40
N SER A 67 -1.40 27.87 -17.61
CA SER A 67 -2.70 28.36 -18.09
C SER A 67 -2.55 29.57 -19.01
N ALA A 68 -1.68 30.52 -18.65
CA ALA A 68 -1.30 31.65 -19.49
C ALA A 68 -0.64 31.17 -20.79
N GLY A 69 0.22 30.15 -20.70
CA GLY A 69 0.79 29.51 -21.87
C GLY A 69 -0.29 28.92 -22.78
N LYS A 70 -1.22 28.13 -22.23
CA LYS A 70 -2.32 27.54 -23.01
C LYS A 70 -3.21 28.61 -23.69
N GLU A 71 -3.50 29.70 -23.00
CA GLU A 71 -4.34 30.81 -23.48
C GLU A 71 -3.66 31.58 -24.62
N LEU A 72 -2.35 31.75 -24.54
CA LEU A 72 -1.55 32.43 -25.56
C LEU A 72 -1.04 31.49 -26.67
N GLY A 73 -1.44 30.22 -26.64
CA GLY A 73 -0.94 29.22 -27.58
C GLY A 73 0.57 29.00 -27.47
N ILE A 74 1.13 29.10 -26.26
CA ILE A 74 2.54 28.89 -25.92
C ILE A 74 2.70 27.59 -25.12
N PHE A 75 3.78 26.85 -25.36
CA PHE A 75 4.11 25.67 -24.56
C PHE A 75 4.85 26.06 -23.27
N GLY A 76 4.14 26.12 -22.14
CA GLY A 76 4.66 26.57 -20.85
C GLY A 76 5.94 25.86 -20.35
N ARG A 77 6.23 24.62 -20.78
CA ARG A 77 7.49 23.93 -20.41
C ARG A 77 8.74 24.54 -21.04
N ARG A 78 8.62 25.22 -22.19
CA ARG A 78 9.75 25.84 -22.92
C ARG A 78 10.04 27.29 -22.49
N ILE A 79 9.22 27.85 -21.61
CA ILE A 79 9.45 29.20 -21.06
C ILE A 79 10.79 29.30 -20.32
N HIS A 80 11.19 28.22 -19.64
CA HIS A 80 12.45 28.16 -18.91
C HIS A 80 13.66 28.17 -19.84
N ASP A 81 13.53 27.57 -21.03
CA ASP A 81 14.58 27.60 -22.05
C ASP A 81 14.70 29.00 -22.67
N TYR A 82 13.57 29.67 -22.95
CA TYR A 82 13.54 31.07 -23.39
C TYR A 82 14.18 32.02 -22.36
N LEU A 83 13.87 31.86 -21.07
CA LEU A 83 14.44 32.66 -19.98
C LEU A 83 15.92 32.36 -19.71
N ARG A 84 16.40 31.14 -20.06
CA ARG A 84 17.82 30.80 -20.01
C ARG A 84 18.59 31.48 -21.15
N ALA A 85 17.98 31.58 -22.33
CA ALA A 85 18.55 32.27 -23.49
C ALA A 85 18.45 33.81 -23.40
N ASN A 86 17.51 34.35 -22.61
CA ASN A 86 17.28 35.79 -22.43
C ASN A 86 17.30 36.18 -20.93
N PRO A 87 18.49 36.28 -20.32
CA PRO A 87 18.63 36.55 -18.88
C PRO A 87 18.04 37.90 -18.45
N ASP A 88 18.01 38.88 -19.35
CA ASP A 88 17.44 40.21 -19.18
C ASP A 88 15.92 40.19 -18.95
N LYS A 89 15.22 39.17 -19.46
CA LYS A 89 13.76 38.99 -19.30
C LYS A 89 13.37 38.29 -18.00
N ARG A 90 14.32 37.63 -17.34
CA ARG A 90 14.08 36.87 -16.10
C ARG A 90 13.60 37.74 -14.91
N PRO A 91 14.15 38.94 -14.65
CA PRO A 91 13.65 39.80 -13.57
C PRO A 91 12.17 40.17 -13.73
N ALA A 92 11.74 40.51 -14.96
CA ALA A 92 10.35 40.87 -15.25
C ALA A 92 9.40 39.68 -15.02
N TYR A 93 9.81 38.48 -15.45
CA TYR A 93 9.06 37.25 -15.18
C TYR A 93 8.92 36.92 -13.69
N VAL A 94 10.02 37.04 -12.94
CA VAL A 94 10.01 36.82 -11.48
C VAL A 94 9.16 37.88 -10.77
N ALA A 95 9.20 39.14 -11.21
CA ALA A 95 8.36 40.20 -10.67
C ALA A 95 6.87 39.95 -10.91
N ALA A 96 6.48 39.50 -12.10
CA ALA A 96 5.10 39.13 -12.42
C ALA A 96 4.63 37.93 -11.57
N LEU A 97 5.48 36.92 -11.37
CA LEU A 97 5.19 35.81 -10.45
C LEU A 97 5.05 36.26 -8.98
N LYS A 98 5.89 37.18 -8.51
CA LYS A 98 5.76 37.75 -7.16
C LYS A 98 4.49 38.58 -6.99
N LYS A 99 4.07 39.33 -8.01
CA LYS A 99 2.78 40.05 -8.00
C LYS A 99 1.60 39.10 -7.97
N ARG A 100 1.67 38.02 -8.77
CA ARG A 100 0.71 36.91 -8.73
C ARG A 100 0.61 36.27 -7.34
N GLU A 101 1.72 36.06 -6.65
CA GLU A 101 1.72 35.50 -5.30
C GLU A 101 0.95 36.35 -4.28
N ARG A 102 0.87 37.67 -4.53
CA ARG A 102 0.18 38.66 -3.71
C ARG A 102 -1.27 38.91 -4.15
N SER A 103 -1.71 38.40 -5.30
CA SER A 103 -3.06 38.68 -5.82
C SER A 103 -4.12 37.73 -5.22
N PRO A 104 -5.35 38.23 -4.98
CA PRO A 104 -6.42 37.45 -4.36
C PRO A 104 -6.98 36.33 -5.27
N ASN A 105 -6.79 36.41 -6.60
CA ASN A 105 -7.26 35.43 -7.59
C ASN A 105 -6.33 34.22 -7.74
N LYS A 106 -5.98 33.59 -6.61
CA LYS A 106 -5.04 32.46 -6.56
C LYS A 106 -5.70 31.15 -6.97
N ARG A 107 -6.09 31.03 -8.24
CA ARG A 107 -6.82 29.86 -8.78
C ARG A 107 -5.92 28.87 -9.52
N GLY A 108 -4.65 28.70 -9.12
CA GLY A 108 -3.72 27.88 -9.93
C GLY A 108 -2.48 27.32 -9.25
N THR A 109 -2.19 27.64 -7.99
CA THR A 109 -1.18 26.89 -7.23
C THR A 109 -1.75 26.68 -5.84
N ARG A 110 -2.00 25.42 -5.48
CA ARG A 110 -1.99 24.95 -4.09
C ARG A 110 -0.61 25.32 -3.53
N ILE A 111 -0.41 26.59 -3.16
CA ILE A 111 0.55 26.93 -2.14
C ILE A 111 -0.08 26.27 -0.93
N SER A 112 0.43 25.10 -0.55
CA SER A 112 0.25 24.58 0.78
C SER A 112 0.42 25.80 1.67
N LYS A 113 -0.65 26.25 2.33
CA LYS A 113 -0.49 27.06 3.54
C LYS A 113 0.65 26.37 4.26
N GLU A 114 1.75 27.05 4.51
CA GLU A 114 2.71 26.58 5.49
C GLU A 114 1.87 26.41 6.74
N PHE A 115 1.35 25.20 6.94
CA PHE A 115 0.83 24.76 8.20
C PHE A 115 2.07 24.91 9.07
N LYS A 116 2.15 26.03 9.82
CA LYS A 116 3.12 26.17 10.90
C LYS A 116 3.02 24.86 11.65
N ARG A 117 4.01 23.98 11.49
CA ARG A 117 3.95 22.61 11.98
C ARG A 117 3.61 22.74 13.44
N LYS A 118 2.42 22.30 13.83
CA LYS A 118 1.99 22.39 15.22
C LYS A 118 3.07 21.67 16.02
N ARG A 119 3.80 22.42 16.85
CA ARG A 119 4.86 21.84 17.68
C ARG A 119 4.16 21.16 18.84
N PHE A 120 4.17 19.83 18.83
CA PHE A 120 3.57 19.05 19.90
C PHE A 120 4.54 18.92 21.07
N THR A 121 4.04 19.04 22.30
CA THR A 121 4.82 18.90 23.54
C THR A 121 5.18 17.44 23.80
N ALA A 122 6.16 17.16 24.67
CA ALA A 122 6.48 15.78 25.05
C ALA A 122 5.27 15.02 25.62
N GLU A 123 4.49 15.68 26.47
CA GLU A 123 3.26 15.15 27.05
C GLU A 123 2.23 14.76 25.97
N GLN A 124 2.04 15.59 24.94
CA GLN A 124 1.12 15.26 23.84
C GLN A 124 1.54 14.02 23.06
N PHE A 125 2.84 13.74 22.96
CA PHE A 125 3.32 12.50 22.36
C PHE A 125 3.13 11.30 23.28
N ASP A 126 3.33 11.46 24.58
CA ASP A 126 3.09 10.38 25.55
C ASP A 126 1.58 10.05 25.63
N SER A 127 0.70 11.07 25.67
CA SER A 127 -0.76 10.87 25.56
C SER A 127 -1.18 10.23 24.24
N ALA A 128 -0.48 10.49 23.14
CA ALA A 128 -0.75 9.81 21.88
C ALA A 128 -0.35 8.32 21.92
N VAL A 129 0.74 7.97 22.62
CA VAL A 129 1.15 6.57 22.81
C VAL A 129 0.13 5.83 23.68
N GLU A 130 -0.38 6.45 24.74
CA GLU A 130 -1.46 5.89 25.56
C GLU A 130 -2.74 5.73 24.74
N PHE A 131 -3.12 6.75 23.95
CA PHE A 131 -4.25 6.67 23.05
C PHE A 131 -4.12 5.50 22.07
N ILE A 132 -2.97 5.33 21.42
CA ILE A 132 -2.72 4.20 20.51
C ILE A 132 -2.93 2.87 21.24
N ARG A 133 -2.36 2.72 22.43
CA ARG A 133 -2.47 1.49 23.23
C ARG A 133 -3.92 1.15 23.56
N ASP A 134 -4.76 2.15 23.82
CA ASP A 134 -6.12 1.97 24.33
C ASP A 134 -7.18 2.03 23.21
N HIS A 135 -6.82 2.53 22.03
CA HIS A 135 -7.70 2.57 20.86
C HIS A 135 -8.00 1.15 20.33
N ARG A 136 -9.26 0.91 19.97
CA ARG A 136 -9.78 -0.39 19.47
C ARG A 136 -10.44 -0.28 18.09
N GLY A 137 -10.17 0.82 17.38
CA GLY A 137 -10.61 1.01 16.00
C GLY A 137 -9.50 0.67 15.00
N MET A 138 -9.92 0.27 13.79
CA MET A 138 -9.01 0.04 12.65
C MET A 138 -8.37 1.34 12.14
N ASP A 139 -9.16 2.42 12.07
CA ASP A 139 -8.69 3.70 11.55
C ASP A 139 -7.96 4.52 12.62
N LEU A 140 -6.78 4.02 13.02
CA LEU A 140 -5.93 4.71 13.98
C LEU A 140 -5.46 6.08 13.45
N SER A 141 -5.18 6.17 12.15
CA SER A 141 -4.69 7.40 11.52
C SER A 141 -5.76 8.49 11.53
N GLY A 142 -6.99 8.17 11.12
CA GLY A 142 -8.11 9.11 11.17
C GLY A 142 -8.51 9.45 12.60
N ALA A 143 -8.49 8.49 13.53
CA ALA A 143 -8.78 8.73 14.94
C ALA A 143 -7.79 9.73 15.58
N LEU A 144 -6.49 9.61 15.28
CA LEU A 144 -5.47 10.57 15.70
C LEU A 144 -5.64 11.92 15.01
N LEU A 145 -5.96 11.93 13.71
CA LEU A 145 -6.14 13.16 12.92
C LEU A 145 -7.34 14.00 13.37
N ASN A 146 -8.41 13.34 13.82
CA ASN A 146 -9.61 13.99 14.33
C ASN A 146 -9.41 14.64 15.72
N ARG A 147 -8.32 14.30 16.42
CA ARG A 147 -7.97 14.88 17.72
C ARG A 147 -7.04 16.07 17.55
N ARG A 148 -7.55 17.27 17.84
CA ARG A 148 -6.79 18.50 17.67
C ARG A 148 -5.59 18.59 18.61
N ASP A 149 -5.62 17.92 19.75
CA ASP A 149 -4.63 17.91 20.83
C ASP A 149 -3.49 16.90 20.65
N LEU A 150 -3.68 15.87 19.82
CA LEU A 150 -2.68 14.81 19.62
C LEU A 150 -1.89 14.99 18.32
N PRO A 151 -0.62 14.56 18.30
CA PRO A 151 0.15 14.44 17.06
C PRO A 151 -0.47 13.40 16.12
N ALA A 152 -0.48 13.72 14.83
CA ALA A 152 -0.81 12.76 13.78
C ALA A 152 0.22 11.62 13.75
N LEU A 153 -0.18 10.46 13.22
CA LEU A 153 0.64 9.24 13.18
C LEU A 153 2.02 9.48 12.54
N GLU A 154 2.09 10.23 11.44
CA GLU A 154 3.35 10.59 10.78
C GLU A 154 4.31 11.36 11.69
N SER A 155 3.78 12.26 12.52
CA SER A 155 4.59 13.03 13.48
C SER A 155 5.13 12.13 14.59
N ILE A 156 4.36 11.14 15.02
CA ILE A 156 4.77 10.13 16.01
C ILE A 156 5.89 9.26 15.44
N ILE A 157 5.74 8.75 14.22
CA ILE A 157 6.76 7.96 13.52
C ILE A 157 8.06 8.77 13.37
N PHE A 158 7.94 10.04 12.96
CA PHE A 158 9.10 10.92 12.82
C PHE A 158 9.84 11.12 14.15
N ARG A 159 9.12 11.23 15.28
CA ARG A 159 9.72 11.31 16.61
C ARG A 159 10.37 9.98 17.02
N ALA A 160 9.73 8.85 16.75
CA ALA A 160 10.29 7.52 17.03
C ALA A 160 11.62 7.29 16.30
N ASN A 161 11.71 7.68 15.02
CA ASN A 161 12.94 7.56 14.25
C ASN A 161 14.12 8.39 14.80
N ARG A 162 13.84 9.44 15.60
CA ARG A 162 14.84 10.34 16.17
C ARG A 162 15.14 10.10 17.65
N ASN A 163 14.28 9.35 18.35
CA ASN A 163 14.41 9.11 19.78
C ASN A 163 14.18 7.61 20.08
N PRO A 164 15.25 6.83 20.30
CA PRO A 164 15.16 5.39 20.56
C PRO A 164 14.31 5.02 21.78
N ALA A 165 14.37 5.82 22.85
CA ALA A 165 13.57 5.57 24.06
C ALA A 165 12.07 5.79 23.80
N PHE A 166 11.72 6.75 22.96
CA PHE A 166 10.34 6.93 22.49
C PHE A 166 9.91 5.81 21.54
N ALA A 167 10.81 5.34 20.67
CA ALA A 167 10.53 4.27 19.71
C ALA A 167 10.10 2.97 20.40
N ALA A 168 10.77 2.57 21.48
CA ALA A 168 10.40 1.37 22.24
C ALA A 168 8.98 1.46 22.83
N ARG A 169 8.61 2.62 23.39
CA ARG A 169 7.27 2.86 23.95
C ARG A 169 6.20 2.86 22.87
N TYR A 170 6.47 3.52 21.73
CA TYR A 170 5.59 3.53 20.58
C TYR A 170 5.40 2.12 19.99
N ALA A 171 6.48 1.35 19.81
CA ALA A 171 6.41 -0.02 19.29
C ALA A 171 5.57 -0.93 20.18
N LYS A 172 5.70 -0.82 21.51
CA LYS A 172 4.88 -1.57 22.47
C LYS A 172 3.40 -1.20 22.34
N ALA A 173 3.07 0.09 22.25
CA ALA A 173 1.69 0.54 22.07
C ALA A 173 1.08 0.05 20.74
N MET A 174 1.85 0.10 19.64
CA MET A 174 1.42 -0.43 18.34
C MET A 174 1.22 -1.94 18.36
N ALA A 175 2.08 -2.70 19.05
CA ALA A 175 1.88 -4.13 19.22
C ALA A 175 0.59 -4.44 19.98
N THR A 176 0.31 -3.71 21.07
CA THR A 176 -0.95 -3.83 21.82
C THR A 176 -2.16 -3.47 20.96
N HIS A 177 -2.11 -2.37 20.21
CA HIS A 177 -3.17 -1.98 19.28
C HIS A 177 -3.40 -3.04 18.20
N ALA A 178 -2.34 -3.56 17.61
CA ALA A 178 -2.41 -4.60 16.58
C ALA A 178 -3.00 -5.91 17.12
N MET A 179 -2.61 -6.33 18.33
CA MET A 179 -3.20 -7.51 19.00
C MET A 179 -4.69 -7.28 19.29
N ALA A 180 -5.04 -6.10 19.79
CA ALA A 180 -6.43 -5.78 20.11
C ALA A 180 -7.32 -5.73 18.87
N ASN A 181 -6.77 -5.40 17.69
CA ASN A 181 -7.49 -5.35 16.41
C ASN A 181 -7.20 -6.55 15.50
N ALA A 182 -6.50 -7.58 15.99
CA ALA A 182 -6.11 -8.74 15.18
C ALA A 182 -7.33 -9.43 14.55
N TYR A 183 -8.46 -9.45 15.26
CA TYR A 183 -9.73 -9.99 14.78
C TYR A 183 -10.33 -9.22 13.58
N VAL A 184 -9.95 -7.96 13.37
CA VAL A 184 -10.49 -7.15 12.26
C VAL A 184 -9.64 -7.25 11.01
N TYR A 185 -8.31 -7.40 11.13
CA TYR A 185 -7.41 -7.54 9.98
C TYR A 185 -7.59 -8.85 9.19
N ILE A 186 -8.30 -9.82 9.76
CA ILE A 186 -8.63 -11.07 9.08
C ILE A 186 -9.97 -10.96 8.33
N ARG A 187 -10.73 -9.86 8.51
CA ARG A 187 -12.06 -9.65 7.92
C ARG A 187 -12.03 -9.26 6.43
N ASP A 188 -10.85 -8.88 5.90
CA ASP A 188 -10.67 -8.42 4.52
C ASP A 188 -10.59 -9.57 3.49
N THR A 189 -10.78 -10.83 3.91
CA THR A 189 -10.85 -12.00 3.02
C THR A 189 -12.29 -12.39 2.65
N GLY A 190 -13.29 -11.61 3.06
CA GLY A 190 -14.71 -11.90 2.78
C GLY A 190 -15.30 -13.05 3.60
N VAL A 191 -14.51 -13.66 4.47
CA VAL A 191 -14.92 -14.69 5.43
C VAL A 191 -14.68 -14.11 6.81
N ALA A 192 -15.72 -13.99 7.64
CA ALA A 192 -15.55 -13.54 9.01
C ALA A 192 -14.53 -14.47 9.70
N PRO A 193 -13.42 -13.96 10.28
CA PRO A 193 -12.52 -14.78 11.04
C PRO A 193 -13.31 -15.44 12.16
N SER A 194 -13.26 -16.76 12.22
CA SER A 194 -13.77 -17.48 13.37
C SER A 194 -13.07 -16.95 14.62
N LEU A 195 -13.81 -16.85 15.73
CA LEU A 195 -13.27 -16.50 17.04
C LEU A 195 -12.02 -17.33 17.36
N LEU A 196 -12.00 -18.59 16.89
CA LEU A 196 -10.86 -19.50 16.95
C LEU A 196 -9.60 -18.91 16.32
N LEU A 197 -9.65 -18.42 15.08
CA LEU A 197 -8.47 -17.84 14.42
C LEU A 197 -7.95 -16.60 15.14
N SER A 198 -8.87 -15.78 15.67
CA SER A 198 -8.50 -14.60 16.47
C SER A 198 -7.76 -15.00 17.76
N SER A 199 -8.22 -16.06 18.43
CA SER A 199 -7.57 -16.62 19.63
C SER A 199 -6.23 -17.27 19.29
N LEU A 200 -6.13 -18.00 18.18
CA LEU A 200 -4.87 -18.63 17.73
C LEU A 200 -3.81 -17.58 17.38
N MET A 201 -4.19 -16.45 16.77
CA MET A 201 -3.26 -15.35 16.49
C MET A 201 -2.68 -14.66 17.73
N GLN A 202 -3.25 -14.89 18.93
CA GLN A 202 -2.66 -14.43 20.19
C GLN A 202 -1.52 -15.34 20.66
N GLN A 203 -1.43 -16.57 20.16
CA GLN A 203 -0.34 -17.50 20.49
C GLN A 203 0.93 -17.15 19.70
N PRO A 204 2.07 -16.86 20.36
CA PRO A 204 3.28 -16.39 19.68
C PRO A 204 3.81 -17.35 18.60
N LEU A 205 3.73 -18.66 18.84
CA LEU A 205 4.15 -19.68 17.88
C LEU A 205 3.27 -19.70 16.64
N TYR A 206 1.95 -19.70 16.84
CA TYR A 206 0.98 -19.68 15.75
C TYR A 206 1.12 -18.40 14.91
N ALA A 207 1.21 -17.23 15.56
CA ALA A 207 1.38 -15.96 14.88
C ALA A 207 2.71 -15.87 14.08
N THR A 208 3.77 -16.49 14.60
CA THR A 208 5.06 -16.56 13.90
C THR A 208 4.95 -17.46 12.66
N ALA A 209 4.40 -18.66 12.81
CA ALA A 209 4.16 -19.57 11.70
C ALA A 209 3.24 -18.96 10.64
N TRP A 210 2.14 -18.30 11.04
CA TRP A 210 1.20 -17.64 10.14
C TRP A 210 1.88 -16.72 9.12
N LYS A 211 2.89 -15.93 9.52
CA LYS A 211 3.63 -15.04 8.61
C LYS A 211 4.27 -15.78 7.43
N HIS A 212 4.71 -17.02 7.64
CA HIS A 212 5.41 -17.83 6.65
C HIS A 212 4.45 -18.68 5.80
N PHE A 213 3.35 -19.15 6.38
CA PHE A 213 2.45 -20.11 5.73
C PHE A 213 1.15 -19.50 5.18
N ARG A 214 0.80 -18.23 5.51
CA ARG A 214 -0.50 -17.59 5.16
C ARG A 214 -0.95 -17.64 3.69
N LYS A 215 -0.03 -17.82 2.74
CA LYS A 215 -0.33 -17.82 1.29
C LYS A 215 -0.62 -19.22 0.74
N LEU A 216 -0.47 -20.25 1.56
CA LEU A 216 -0.68 -21.63 1.17
C LEU A 216 -2.14 -22.03 1.42
N GLU A 217 -2.60 -22.99 0.64
CA GLU A 217 -3.97 -23.50 0.73
C GLU A 217 -4.15 -24.34 2.00
N ASP A 218 -3.17 -25.21 2.29
CA ASP A 218 -3.01 -26.07 3.46
C ASP A 218 -2.40 -25.34 4.68
N ARG A 219 -2.50 -24.01 4.74
CA ARG A 219 -1.79 -23.19 5.74
C ARG A 219 -2.12 -23.60 7.18
N ASP A 220 -3.38 -23.92 7.48
CA ASP A 220 -3.84 -24.14 8.85
C ASP A 220 -3.33 -25.49 9.38
N ASP A 221 -3.27 -26.51 8.51
CA ASP A 221 -2.67 -27.82 8.80
C ASP A 221 -1.15 -27.70 8.98
N LEU A 222 -0.48 -26.98 8.08
CA LEU A 222 0.96 -26.76 8.17
C LEU A 222 1.33 -25.97 9.42
N ILE A 223 0.55 -24.97 9.81
CA ILE A 223 0.80 -24.20 11.04
C ILE A 223 0.57 -25.08 12.27
N SER A 224 -0.46 -25.92 12.27
CA SER A 224 -0.73 -26.85 13.37
C SER A 224 0.43 -27.84 13.55
N GLU A 225 0.96 -28.39 12.46
CA GLU A 225 2.14 -29.26 12.51
C GLU A 225 3.43 -28.53 12.94
N VAL A 226 3.60 -27.25 12.58
CA VAL A 226 4.71 -26.44 13.12
C VAL A 226 4.58 -26.30 14.64
N VAL A 227 3.40 -25.97 15.14
CA VAL A 227 3.16 -25.80 16.58
C VAL A 227 3.41 -27.11 17.31
N LEU A 228 2.90 -28.24 16.80
CA LEU A 228 3.13 -29.57 17.36
C LEU A 228 4.62 -29.93 17.37
N ALA A 229 5.34 -29.74 16.26
CA ALA A 229 6.76 -30.06 16.19
C ALA A 229 7.63 -29.22 17.14
N VAL A 230 7.23 -27.97 17.43
CA VAL A 230 7.89 -27.14 18.46
C VAL A 230 7.58 -27.67 19.86
N LEU A 231 6.32 -28.04 20.14
CA LEU A 231 5.92 -28.58 21.44
C LEU A 231 6.53 -29.96 21.72
N GLU A 232 6.68 -30.80 20.69
CA GLU A 232 7.38 -32.09 20.73
C GLU A 232 8.92 -31.93 20.85
N GLY A 233 9.44 -30.71 20.72
CA GLY A 233 10.88 -30.43 20.79
C GLY A 233 11.69 -30.84 19.56
N GLU A 234 11.03 -31.17 18.44
CA GLU A 234 11.71 -31.60 17.21
C GLU A 234 12.33 -30.43 16.41
N ILE A 235 11.80 -29.22 16.61
CA ILE A 235 12.28 -27.97 16.01
C ILE A 235 12.22 -26.83 17.05
N SER A 236 13.12 -25.86 16.94
CA SER A 236 13.05 -24.62 17.74
C SER A 236 12.08 -23.61 17.11
N SER A 237 11.54 -22.70 17.92
CA SER A 237 10.79 -21.54 17.41
C SER A 237 11.59 -20.68 16.43
N ASP A 238 12.92 -20.67 16.57
CA ASP A 238 13.83 -19.91 15.69
C ASP A 238 14.06 -20.60 14.34
N ASP A 239 13.65 -21.86 14.21
CA ASP A 239 13.73 -22.63 12.97
C ASP A 239 12.52 -22.40 12.05
N ILE A 240 11.50 -21.70 12.55
CA ILE A 240 10.29 -21.36 11.79
C ILE A 240 10.66 -20.45 10.61
N GLY A 241 10.30 -20.89 9.40
CA GLY A 241 10.61 -20.17 8.15
C GLY A 241 11.89 -20.62 7.45
N LYS A 242 12.71 -21.49 8.06
CA LYS A 242 13.84 -22.13 7.37
C LYS A 242 13.34 -23.16 6.36
N ARG A 243 14.05 -23.28 5.23
CA ARG A 243 13.66 -24.14 4.10
C ARG A 243 13.61 -25.63 4.50
N ASP A 244 14.52 -26.08 5.35
CA ASP A 244 14.58 -27.48 5.78
C ASP A 244 13.45 -27.82 6.76
N THR A 245 13.13 -26.92 7.68
CA THR A 245 11.95 -27.00 8.55
C THR A 245 10.69 -27.11 7.71
N PHE A 246 10.55 -26.27 6.68
CA PHE A 246 9.39 -26.29 5.78
C PHE A 246 9.19 -27.66 5.11
N LYS A 247 10.26 -28.27 4.59
CA LYS A 247 10.19 -29.62 4.00
C LYS A 247 9.80 -30.69 5.02
N ARG A 248 10.36 -30.63 6.23
CA ARG A 248 10.05 -31.57 7.31
C ARG A 248 8.57 -31.48 7.72
N ILE A 249 8.06 -30.27 7.92
CA ILE A 249 6.65 -30.03 8.26
C ILE A 249 5.72 -30.51 7.16
N ARG A 250 6.01 -30.21 5.89
CA ARG A 250 5.18 -30.68 4.78
C ARG A 250 5.15 -32.21 4.70
N LYS A 251 6.28 -32.87 5.00
CA LYS A 251 6.34 -34.34 5.09
C LYS A 251 5.48 -34.86 6.25
N ARG A 252 5.48 -34.19 7.41
CA ARG A 252 4.65 -34.55 8.57
C ARG A 252 3.16 -34.38 8.28
N ALA A 253 2.76 -33.24 7.74
CA ALA A 253 1.37 -32.96 7.36
C ALA A 253 0.85 -33.98 6.34
N ASN A 254 1.67 -34.36 5.35
CA ASN A 254 1.29 -35.41 4.38
C ASN A 254 1.28 -36.83 4.98
N ALA A 255 2.03 -37.09 6.04
CA ALA A 255 2.07 -38.40 6.69
C ALA A 255 0.86 -38.61 7.63
N ARG A 256 0.29 -37.52 8.15
CA ARG A 256 -0.93 -37.51 8.93
C ARG A 256 -2.06 -37.03 8.03
N VAL A 257 -2.54 -37.93 7.16
CA VAL A 257 -3.90 -37.77 6.61
C VAL A 257 -4.82 -37.90 7.81
N ILE A 258 -5.14 -36.77 8.44
CA ILE A 258 -6.23 -36.69 9.41
C ILE A 258 -7.47 -36.88 8.56
N GLU A 259 -7.98 -38.11 8.50
CA GLU A 259 -9.35 -38.36 8.10
C GLU A 259 -10.21 -37.44 8.95
N SER A 260 -11.00 -36.58 8.30
CA SER A 260 -11.84 -35.59 9.00
C SER A 260 -12.55 -36.24 10.18
N LEU A 261 -12.77 -35.50 11.27
CA LEU A 261 -13.58 -35.98 12.40
C LEU A 261 -15.01 -36.38 11.97
N ASP A 262 -15.46 -35.92 10.79
CA ASP A 262 -16.72 -36.30 10.17
C ASP A 262 -16.62 -37.57 9.28
N VAL A 263 -15.41 -38.09 9.07
CA VAL A 263 -15.21 -39.37 8.39
C VAL A 263 -15.56 -40.47 9.39
N PRO A 264 -16.47 -41.39 9.04
CA PRO A 264 -16.79 -42.52 9.90
C PRO A 264 -15.51 -43.30 10.19
N ALA A 265 -15.14 -43.41 11.46
CA ALA A 265 -14.07 -44.32 11.87
C ALA A 265 -14.59 -45.75 11.69
N PHE A 266 -14.14 -46.44 10.64
CA PHE A 266 -14.46 -47.85 10.46
C PHE A 266 -13.67 -48.67 11.47
N HIS A 267 -14.19 -48.79 12.69
CA HIS A 267 -13.66 -49.69 13.68
C HIS A 267 -14.14 -51.12 13.39
N GLY A 268 -13.37 -51.84 12.58
CA GLY A 268 -13.50 -53.29 12.45
C GLY A 268 -13.79 -53.79 11.04
N ARG A 269 -13.53 -55.09 10.85
CA ARG A 269 -13.65 -55.80 9.56
C ARG A 269 -15.09 -56.12 9.18
N ASP A 270 -16.05 -55.84 10.07
CA ASP A 270 -17.47 -56.10 9.89
C ASP A 270 -18.24 -54.77 9.79
N SER A 271 -18.77 -54.51 8.61
CA SER A 271 -19.28 -53.21 8.13
C SER A 271 -20.62 -52.75 8.73
N ASP A 272 -21.06 -53.32 9.85
CA ASP A 272 -22.45 -53.17 10.32
C ASP A 272 -22.61 -52.35 11.60
N SER A 273 -21.53 -51.90 12.23
CA SER A 273 -21.61 -50.89 13.31
C SER A 273 -21.26 -49.51 12.76
N ARG A 274 -22.28 -48.64 12.68
CA ARG A 274 -22.15 -47.22 12.28
C ARG A 274 -22.07 -46.37 13.54
N ASP A 275 -20.97 -46.48 14.26
CA ASP A 275 -20.72 -45.57 15.38
C ASP A 275 -19.79 -44.46 14.89
N SER A 276 -20.34 -43.24 14.80
CA SER A 276 -19.53 -42.05 14.65
C SER A 276 -18.87 -41.70 15.98
N LEU A 277 -17.76 -40.95 15.97
CA LEU A 277 -17.14 -40.49 17.23
C LEU A 277 -18.09 -39.59 18.05
N GLY A 278 -19.10 -39.01 17.38
CA GLY A 278 -20.22 -38.29 18.01
C GLY A 278 -21.14 -39.21 18.82
N ASP A 279 -21.32 -40.46 18.40
CA ASP A 279 -22.08 -41.47 19.15
C ASP A 279 -21.31 -41.95 20.39
N THR A 280 -19.98 -41.87 20.36
CA THR A 280 -19.13 -42.16 21.53
C THR A 280 -19.21 -41.08 22.61
N LEU A 281 -19.47 -39.82 22.23
CA LEU A 281 -19.69 -38.71 23.17
C LEU A 281 -21.09 -38.70 23.79
N ALA A 282 -22.05 -39.38 23.17
CA ALA A 282 -23.42 -39.52 23.68
C ALA A 282 -23.60 -40.65 24.71
N ASN A 283 -22.58 -41.49 24.92
CA ASN A 283 -22.61 -42.59 25.89
C ASN A 283 -21.83 -42.24 27.17
N ASP A 284 -22.51 -42.37 28.31
CA ASP A 284 -22.06 -42.02 29.66
C ASP A 284 -20.98 -42.95 30.25
N THR A 285 -19.98 -43.40 29.48
CA THR A 285 -18.94 -44.29 30.04
C THR A 285 -17.55 -44.18 29.40
N ALA A 286 -16.59 -43.87 30.29
CA ALA A 286 -15.15 -44.15 30.27
C ALA A 286 -14.29 -43.50 29.17
N ILE A 287 -13.60 -42.42 29.56
CA ILE A 287 -12.39 -41.94 28.89
C ILE A 287 -11.32 -43.03 28.99
N PHE A 288 -11.02 -43.71 27.88
CA PHE A 288 -9.86 -44.59 27.79
C PHE A 288 -8.62 -43.77 27.43
N HIS A 289 -7.62 -43.80 28.30
CA HIS A 289 -6.29 -43.28 28.01
C HIS A 289 -5.51 -44.28 27.15
N TYR A 290 -4.96 -43.81 26.03
CA TYR A 290 -3.83 -44.43 25.35
C TYR A 290 -2.65 -43.45 25.41
#